data_AF-A0A954NW13-F1
#
_entry.id   AF-A0A954NW13-F1
#
_cell.length_a   1.000
_cell.length_b   1.000
_cell.length_c   1.000
_cell.angle_alpha   90.00
_cell.angle_beta   90.00
_cell.angle_gamma   90.00
#
_symmetry.space_group_name_H-M   'P 1'
#
loop_
_entity.id
_entity.type
_entity.pdbx_description
1 polymer ?
#
loop_
_entity_poly.entity_id
_entity_poly.type
_entity_poly.pdbx_seq_one_letter_code
_entity_poly.pdbx_strand_id
1 'polypeptide(L)'
;ELALAEGVALDDPWKSIQARVAEVTETDLAVDLAFFKGPLGDRGSIRRITTENLSVGHLFLASFRAMADNAFQVAGRFDPTDWTSVVLSGGITQSSPLLRTLIEQQFSLPIRDAAGEETLLGLLEIARSI
;
A
#
# COMPACT_ATOMS: atom_id res chain seq x y z
N GLU A 1 10.17 -3.28 17.32
CA GLU A 1 11.03 -4.35 17.89
C GLU A 1 12.48 -3.92 18.12
N LEU A 2 13.36 -3.88 17.11
CA LEU A 2 14.79 -3.58 17.36
C LEU A 2 15.03 -2.18 17.95
N ALA A 3 14.46 -1.13 17.35
CA ALA A 3 14.59 0.23 17.88
C ALA A 3 14.06 0.36 19.32
N LEU A 4 12.95 -0.33 19.63
CA LEU A 4 12.39 -0.38 20.98
C LEU A 4 13.33 -1.10 21.96
N ALA A 5 13.90 -2.24 21.55
CA ALA A 5 14.84 -3.01 22.35
C ALA A 5 16.12 -2.23 22.66
N GLU A 6 16.57 -1.40 21.71
CA GLU A 6 17.76 -0.55 21.84
C GLU A 6 17.45 0.85 22.42
N GLY A 7 16.20 1.13 22.80
CA GLY A 7 15.80 2.44 23.35
C GLY A 7 15.91 3.61 22.36
N VAL A 8 15.90 3.33 21.05
CA VAL A 8 15.99 4.32 19.99
C VAL A 8 14.58 4.83 19.63
N ALA A 9 14.37 6.13 19.76
CA ALA A 9 13.16 6.79 19.27
C ALA A 9 13.23 6.98 17.75
N LEU A 10 12.18 6.54 17.04
CA LEU A 10 11.99 6.79 15.62
C LEU A 10 10.84 7.79 15.46
N ASP A 11 11.15 9.04 15.07
CA ASP A 11 10.14 10.10 14.96
C ASP A 11 9.17 9.85 13.80
N ASP A 12 9.70 9.62 12.59
CA ASP A 12 8.91 9.37 11.39
C ASP A 12 9.58 8.30 10.52
N PRO A 13 9.34 7.01 10.81
CA PRO A 13 9.93 5.91 10.04
C PRO A 13 9.43 5.88 8.59
N TRP A 14 8.22 6.39 8.32
CA TRP A 14 7.67 6.42 6.96
C TRP A 14 8.43 7.37 6.05
N LYS A 15 8.80 8.54 6.55
CA LYS A 15 9.67 9.46 5.81
C LYS A 15 11.01 8.82 5.44
N SER A 16 11.63 8.09 6.37
CA SER A 16 12.88 7.36 6.08
C SER A 16 12.69 6.25 5.05
N ILE A 17 11.61 5.47 5.16
CA ILE A 17 11.26 4.42 4.20
C ILE A 17 11.08 5.02 2.81
N GLN A 18 10.29 6.09 2.68
CA GLN A 18 10.02 6.75 1.40
C GLN A 18 11.30 7.28 0.74
N ALA A 19 12.21 7.87 1.51
CA ALA A 19 13.50 8.31 1.00
C ALA A 19 14.31 7.13 0.43
N ARG A 20 14.36 5.99 1.14
CA ARG A 20 15.06 4.78 0.67
C ARG A 20 14.42 4.15 -0.55
N VAL A 21 13.10 4.19 -0.63
CA VAL A 21 12.37 3.67 -1.79
C VAL A 21 12.64 4.54 -3.02
N ALA A 22 12.71 5.86 -2.87
CA ALA A 22 13.02 6.78 -3.98
C ALA A 22 14.45 6.61 -4.55
N GLU A 23 15.37 6.04 -3.78
CA GLU A 23 16.73 5.69 -4.23
C GLU A 23 16.77 4.41 -5.09
N VAL A 24 15.69 3.62 -5.12
CA VAL A 24 15.63 2.33 -5.84
C VAL A 24 14.80 2.48 -7.12
N THR A 25 15.47 2.43 -8.26
CA THR A 25 14.81 2.51 -9.58
C THR A 25 14.00 1.25 -9.87
N GLU A 26 14.59 0.07 -9.65
CA GLU A 26 13.98 -1.22 -9.93
C GLU A 26 14.42 -2.26 -8.89
N THR A 27 13.58 -3.29 -8.73
CA THR A 27 13.88 -4.45 -7.90
C THR A 27 13.24 -5.69 -8.52
N ASP A 28 13.95 -6.82 -8.42
CA ASP A 28 13.46 -8.15 -8.73
C ASP A 28 12.90 -8.89 -7.51
N LEU A 29 13.05 -8.31 -6.32
CA LEU A 29 12.51 -8.81 -5.06
C LEU A 29 10.99 -8.92 -5.19
N ALA A 30 10.44 -10.07 -4.82
CA ALA A 30 9.01 -10.33 -4.89
C ALA A 30 8.44 -10.53 -3.49
N VAL A 31 7.44 -9.73 -3.13
CA VAL A 31 6.77 -9.77 -1.83
C VAL A 31 5.34 -10.26 -2.00
N ASP A 32 4.92 -11.15 -1.12
CA ASP A 32 3.54 -11.53 -0.90
C ASP A 32 3.17 -11.13 0.53
N LEU A 33 2.12 -10.31 0.65
CA LEU A 33 1.67 -9.70 1.88
C LEU A 33 0.53 -10.48 2.57
N ALA A 34 0.12 -11.63 2.03
CA ALA A 34 -0.97 -12.41 2.60
C ALA A 34 -0.61 -12.89 4.02
N PHE A 35 -1.29 -12.38 5.04
CA PHE A 35 -1.09 -12.85 6.42
C PHE A 35 -2.25 -13.72 6.91
N PHE A 36 -3.46 -13.38 6.49
CA PHE A 36 -4.68 -14.13 6.79
C PHE A 36 -5.18 -14.83 5.54
N LYS A 37 -5.93 -15.92 5.74
CA LYS A 37 -6.64 -16.58 4.65
C LYS A 37 -7.59 -15.59 3.99
N GLY A 38 -7.41 -15.37 2.70
CA GLY A 38 -8.15 -14.40 1.93
C GLY A 38 -8.14 -14.70 0.43
N PRO A 39 -8.70 -13.80 -0.37
CA PRO A 39 -8.82 -13.96 -1.81
C PRO A 39 -7.47 -14.20 -2.50
N LEU A 40 -6.37 -13.69 -1.95
CA LEU A 40 -5.05 -13.67 -2.59
C LEU A 40 -4.06 -14.69 -1.99
N GLY A 41 -4.52 -15.55 -1.09
CA GLY A 41 -3.68 -16.54 -0.41
C GLY A 41 -3.92 -16.58 1.09
N ASP A 42 -3.10 -17.35 1.79
CA ASP A 42 -3.16 -17.51 3.24
C ASP A 42 -1.79 -17.39 3.93
N ARG A 43 -0.73 -17.10 3.16
CA ARG A 43 0.66 -17.05 3.63
C ARG A 43 1.49 -16.06 2.84
N GLY A 44 2.30 -15.29 3.54
CA GLY A 44 3.18 -14.28 2.97
C GLY A 44 4.53 -14.88 2.61
N SER A 45 5.27 -14.18 1.75
CA SER A 45 6.61 -14.59 1.36
C SER A 45 7.43 -13.42 0.87
N ILE A 46 8.75 -13.54 1.01
CA ILE A 46 9.71 -12.68 0.31
C ILE A 46 10.58 -13.63 -0.52
N ARG A 47 10.61 -13.42 -1.82
CA ARG A 47 11.26 -14.30 -2.81
C ARG A 47 12.29 -13.51 -3.61
N ARG A 48 13.24 -14.25 -4.20
CA ARG A 48 14.37 -13.72 -4.99
C ARG A 48 15.27 -12.78 -4.18
N ILE A 49 15.49 -13.12 -2.92
CA ILE A 49 16.43 -12.40 -2.07
C ILE A 49 17.86 -12.61 -2.61
N THR A 50 18.58 -11.51 -2.77
CA THR A 50 20.03 -11.48 -3.02
C THR A 50 20.71 -10.63 -1.93
N THR A 51 22.04 -10.63 -1.92
CA THR A 51 22.83 -9.80 -1.00
C THR A 51 22.67 -8.30 -1.27
N GLU A 52 22.29 -7.94 -2.49
CA GLU A 52 22.16 -6.55 -2.95
C GLU A 52 20.75 -5.99 -2.77
N ASN A 53 19.72 -6.85 -2.83
CA ASN A 53 18.33 -6.40 -2.86
C ASN A 53 17.59 -6.52 -1.52
N LEU A 54 18.15 -7.14 -0.49
CA LEU A 54 17.52 -7.21 0.83
C LEU A 54 17.77 -5.93 1.65
N SER A 55 17.22 -4.81 1.17
CA SER A 55 17.27 -3.51 1.83
C SER A 55 15.88 -2.90 1.96
N VAL A 56 15.73 -1.90 2.84
CA VAL A 56 14.44 -1.22 3.10
C VAL A 56 13.83 -0.68 1.79
N GLY A 57 14.62 -0.05 0.94
CA GLY A 57 14.13 0.53 -0.32
C GLY A 57 13.52 -0.53 -1.24
N HIS A 58 14.25 -1.62 -1.49
CA HIS A 58 13.80 -2.71 -2.37
C HIS A 58 12.61 -3.46 -1.77
N LEU A 59 12.63 -3.73 -0.45
CA LEU A 59 11.55 -4.41 0.25
C LEU A 59 10.23 -3.62 0.16
N PHE A 60 10.27 -2.32 0.42
CA PHE A 60 9.07 -1.50 0.36
C PHE A 60 8.63 -1.19 -1.08
N LEU A 61 9.55 -1.05 -2.04
CA LEU A 61 9.20 -0.98 -3.45
C LEU A 61 8.44 -2.23 -3.89
N ALA A 62 8.97 -3.42 -3.58
CA ALA A 62 8.32 -4.69 -3.88
C ALA A 62 6.97 -4.85 -3.14
N SER A 63 6.89 -4.39 -1.90
CA SER A 63 5.65 -4.40 -1.11
C SER A 63 4.59 -3.48 -1.70
N PHE A 64 4.93 -2.26 -2.12
CA PHE A 64 3.98 -1.34 -2.74
C PHE A 64 3.48 -1.85 -4.09
N ARG A 65 4.35 -2.48 -4.88
CA ARG A 65 3.93 -3.20 -6.11
C ARG A 65 2.93 -4.30 -5.77
N ALA A 66 3.24 -5.14 -4.79
CA ALA A 66 2.31 -6.18 -4.34
C ALA A 66 0.98 -5.60 -3.85
N MET A 67 0.96 -4.48 -3.14
CA MET A 67 -0.28 -3.82 -2.71
C MET A 67 -1.13 -3.35 -3.90
N ALA A 68 -0.52 -2.68 -4.89
CA ALA A 68 -1.22 -2.22 -6.08
C ALA A 68 -1.77 -3.39 -6.91
N ASP A 69 -0.97 -4.44 -7.12
CA ASP A 69 -1.36 -5.66 -7.84
C ASP A 69 -2.51 -6.37 -7.12
N ASN A 70 -2.41 -6.50 -5.79
CA ASN A 70 -3.43 -7.12 -4.96
C ASN A 70 -4.76 -6.37 -5.04
N ALA A 71 -4.73 -5.04 -4.97
CA ALA A 71 -5.93 -4.21 -5.12
C ALA A 71 -6.59 -4.43 -6.50
N PHE A 72 -5.79 -4.43 -7.57
CA PHE A 72 -6.26 -4.65 -8.93
C PHE A 72 -6.85 -6.06 -9.13
N GLN A 73 -6.17 -7.09 -8.65
CA GLN A 73 -6.65 -8.48 -8.74
C GLN A 73 -7.96 -8.70 -7.97
N VAL A 74 -8.12 -8.07 -6.81
CA VAL A 74 -9.38 -8.14 -6.04
C VAL A 74 -10.49 -7.38 -6.75
N ALA A 75 -10.20 -6.18 -7.25
CA ALA A 75 -11.15 -5.38 -8.03
C ALA A 75 -11.67 -6.13 -9.26
N GLY A 76 -10.80 -6.85 -9.98
CA GLY A 76 -11.16 -7.67 -11.13
C GLY A 76 -12.20 -8.77 -10.84
N ARG A 77 -12.45 -9.11 -9.57
CA ARG A 77 -13.50 -10.07 -9.18
C ARG A 77 -14.91 -9.49 -9.20
N PHE A 78 -15.03 -8.16 -9.28
CA PHE A 78 -16.29 -7.43 -9.20
C PHE A 78 -16.73 -6.84 -10.54
N ASP A 79 -16.12 -7.27 -11.65
CA ASP A 79 -16.37 -6.77 -13.02
C ASP A 79 -16.29 -5.23 -13.13
N PRO A 80 -15.06 -4.66 -13.21
CA PRO A 80 -14.83 -3.22 -13.11
C PRO A 80 -15.22 -2.41 -14.36
N THR A 81 -16.02 -2.97 -15.28
CA THR A 81 -16.32 -2.35 -16.59
C THR A 81 -17.11 -1.05 -16.50
N ASP A 82 -17.89 -0.85 -15.43
CA ASP A 82 -18.72 0.36 -15.23
C ASP A 82 -18.11 1.37 -14.25
N TRP A 83 -16.85 1.17 -13.81
CA TRP A 83 -16.23 2.06 -12.82
C TRP A 83 -15.77 3.36 -13.47
N THR A 84 -16.08 4.49 -12.83
CA THR A 84 -15.74 5.83 -13.36
C THR A 84 -14.52 6.45 -12.68
N SER A 85 -14.14 5.96 -11.49
CA SER A 85 -12.97 6.41 -10.73
C SER A 85 -12.60 5.41 -9.65
N VAL A 86 -11.38 5.52 -9.13
CA VAL A 86 -10.94 4.80 -7.93
C VAL A 86 -10.66 5.82 -6.83
N VAL A 87 -11.16 5.54 -5.63
CA VAL A 87 -10.96 6.40 -4.47
C VAL A 87 -9.89 5.78 -3.56
N LEU A 88 -8.81 6.52 -3.30
CA LEU A 88 -7.79 6.12 -2.35
C LEU A 88 -8.14 6.66 -0.96
N SER A 89 -8.32 5.72 -0.03
CA SER A 89 -8.65 5.99 1.38
C SER A 89 -7.60 5.37 2.29
N GLY A 90 -7.40 5.98 3.46
CA GLY A 90 -6.44 5.53 4.46
C GLY A 90 -5.04 6.13 4.34
N GLY A 91 -4.32 6.11 5.46
CA GLY A 91 -3.10 6.90 5.64
C GLY A 91 -1.92 6.51 4.73
N ILE A 92 -1.74 5.23 4.40
CA ILE A 92 -0.60 4.79 3.58
C ILE A 92 -0.74 5.23 2.12
N THR A 93 -1.94 5.12 1.54
CA THR A 93 -2.18 5.54 0.15
C THR A 93 -2.14 7.06 -0.01
N GLN A 94 -2.47 7.81 1.05
CA GLN A 94 -2.37 9.28 1.06
C GLN A 94 -0.94 9.76 1.31
N SER A 95 -0.18 9.05 2.15
CA SER A 95 1.18 9.46 2.53
C SER A 95 2.27 8.95 1.59
N SER A 96 2.03 7.95 0.76
CA SER A 96 3.01 7.35 -0.16
C SER A 96 2.72 7.70 -1.63
N PRO A 97 3.43 8.68 -2.23
CA PRO A 97 3.26 9.04 -3.64
C PRO A 97 3.51 7.88 -4.60
N LEU A 98 4.48 7.01 -4.30
CA LEU A 98 4.80 5.87 -5.16
C LEU A 98 3.65 4.86 -5.22
N LEU A 99 3.04 4.53 -4.07
CA LEU A 99 1.92 3.59 -4.07
C LEU A 99 0.75 4.13 -4.90
N ARG A 100 0.48 5.45 -4.80
CA ARG A 100 -0.51 6.14 -5.63
C ARG A 100 -0.21 5.96 -7.12
N THR A 101 1.03 6.24 -7.54
CA THR A 101 1.44 6.05 -8.95
C THR A 101 1.30 4.61 -9.42
N LEU A 102 1.65 3.63 -8.59
CA LEU A 102 1.50 2.21 -8.94
C LEU A 102 0.02 1.81 -9.11
N ILE A 103 -0.87 2.32 -8.25
CA ILE A 103 -2.32 2.07 -8.37
C ILE A 103 -2.88 2.77 -9.63
N GLU A 104 -2.47 4.01 -9.89
CA GLU A 104 -2.84 4.76 -11.11
C GLU A 104 -2.50 3.97 -12.38
N GLN A 105 -1.29 3.42 -12.44
CA GLN A 105 -0.81 2.61 -13.56
C GLN A 105 -1.66 1.35 -13.78
N GLN A 106 -2.14 0.71 -12.71
CA GLN A 106 -2.93 -0.51 -12.81
C GLN A 106 -4.37 -0.25 -13.25
N PHE A 107 -5.05 0.74 -12.65
CA PHE A 107 -6.48 0.91 -12.87
C PHE A 107 -6.85 1.70 -14.13
N SER A 108 -5.94 2.50 -14.69
CA SER A 108 -6.22 3.35 -15.87
C SER A 108 -7.50 4.20 -15.76
N LEU A 109 -7.94 4.48 -14.53
CA LEU A 109 -9.13 5.27 -14.18
C LEU A 109 -8.70 6.50 -13.39
N PRO A 110 -9.51 7.58 -13.41
CA PRO A 110 -9.26 8.74 -12.56
C PRO A 110 -9.14 8.35 -11.09
N ILE A 111 -8.06 8.78 -10.43
CA ILE A 111 -7.87 8.61 -9.00
C ILE A 111 -8.37 9.83 -8.24
N ARG A 112 -9.11 9.57 -7.17
CA ARG A 112 -9.59 10.59 -6.22
C ARG A 112 -9.07 10.27 -4.84
N ASP A 113 -8.63 11.30 -4.12
CA ASP A 113 -8.28 11.16 -2.72
C ASP A 113 -9.54 11.32 -1.86
N ALA A 114 -9.66 10.45 -0.86
CA ALA A 114 -10.70 10.59 0.15
C ALA A 114 -10.35 11.71 1.14
N ALA A 115 -11.37 12.33 1.73
CA ALA A 115 -11.22 13.53 2.55
C ALA A 115 -11.32 13.20 4.05
N GLY A 116 -10.25 13.49 4.79
CA GLY A 116 -10.24 13.45 6.26
C GLY A 116 -10.44 12.04 6.84
N GLU A 117 -11.04 11.96 8.01
CA GLU A 117 -11.39 10.71 8.71
C GLU A 117 -12.71 10.16 8.17
N GLU A 118 -12.68 9.44 7.05
CA GLU A 118 -13.89 9.04 6.30
C GLU A 118 -14.85 8.20 7.15
N THR A 119 -14.30 7.36 8.03
CA THR A 119 -15.11 6.54 8.93
C THR A 119 -15.92 7.41 9.89
N LEU A 120 -15.31 8.42 10.50
CA LEU A 120 -16.00 9.32 11.43
C LEU A 120 -16.98 10.24 10.70
N LEU A 121 -16.62 10.72 9.51
CA LEU A 121 -17.51 11.50 8.66
C LEU A 121 -18.74 10.70 8.25
N GLY A 122 -18.58 9.43 7.88
CA GLY A 122 -19.68 8.53 7.57
C GLY A 122 -20.60 8.29 8.77
N LEU A 123 -20.03 8.07 9.96
CA LEU A 123 -20.81 7.92 11.19
C LEU A 123 -21.58 9.19 11.56
N LEU A 124 -20.97 10.37 11.39
CA LEU A 124 -21.63 11.66 11.63
C LEU A 124 -22.81 11.87 10.67
N GLU A 125 -22.63 11.54 9.40
CA GLU A 125 -23.70 11.68 8.40
C GLU A 125 -24.88 10.75 8.71
N ILE A 126 -24.60 9.49 9.06
CA ILE A 126 -25.64 8.54 9.51
C ILE A 126 -26.37 9.11 10.73
N ALA A 127 -25.66 9.61 11.73
CA ALA A 127 -26.26 10.16 12.95
C ALA A 127 -27.12 11.41 12.70
N ARG A 128 -26.84 12.20 11.65
CA ARG A 128 -27.67 13.35 11.25
C ARG A 128 -28.94 12.96 10.50
N SER A 129 -28.98 11.75 9.94
CA SER A 129 -30.10 11.25 9.15
C SER A 129 -31.15 10.47 9.98
N ILE A 130 -30.89 10.29 11.28
CA ILE A 130 -31.77 9.66 12.27
C ILE A 130 -32.41 10.76 13.13
#